data_AF-A0A7J4YHP1-F1
#
_entry.id   AF-A0A7J4YHP1-F1
#
_cell.length_a   1.000
_cell.length_b   1.000
_cell.length_c   1.000
_cell.angle_alpha   90.00
_cell.angle_beta   90.00
_cell.angle_gamma   90.00
#
_symmetry.space_group_name_H-M   'P 1'
#
loop_
_entity.id
_entity.type
_entity.pdbx_description
1 polymer ?
#
loop_
_entity_poly.entity_id
_entity_poly.type
_entity_poly.pdbx_seq_one_letter_code
_entity_poly.pdbx_strand_id
1 'polypeptide(L)' 'KGFYDPVIVQDFPLRGKKVFLNIRRRRWLLKKHNEYISRNWRMVAEGTRMTQDFASFLKELY' A
#
# COMPACT_ATOMS: atom_id res chain seq x y z
N LYS A 1 19.93 -1.15 -7.34
CA LYS A 1 19.50 0.02 -6.52
C LYS A 1 18.38 0.75 -7.26
N GLY A 2 17.14 0.68 -6.78
CA GLY A 2 15.99 1.23 -7.53
C GLY A 2 14.61 0.92 -6.96
N PHE A 3 14.54 0.14 -5.88
CA PHE A 3 13.32 -0.13 -5.13
C PHE A 3 13.55 0.21 -3.66
N TYR A 4 12.48 0.55 -2.95
CA TYR A 4 12.47 0.56 -1.49
C TYR A 4 12.48 -0.86 -0.95
N ASP A 5 12.77 -0.99 0.35
CA ASP A 5 12.64 -2.26 1.03
C ASP A 5 11.21 -2.81 0.87
N PRO A 6 11.10 -4.13 0.61
CA PRO A 6 9.81 -4.76 0.39
C PRO A 6 8.95 -4.64 1.64
N VAL A 7 7.65 -4.43 1.43
CA VAL A 7 6.64 -4.49 2.49
C VAL A 7 5.80 -5.73 2.24
N ILE A 8 5.65 -6.57 3.26
CA ILE A 8 4.78 -7.75 3.19
C ILE A 8 3.46 -7.38 3.87
N VAL A 9 2.37 -7.55 3.14
CA VAL A 9 1.01 -7.33 3.64
C VAL A 9 0.24 -8.63 3.53
N GLN A 10 -0.50 -8.98 4.58
CA GLN A 10 -1.44 -10.09 4.52
C GLN A 10 -2.74 -9.59 3.89
N ASP A 11 -3.23 -10.33 2.89
CA ASP A 11 -4.48 -10.03 2.19
C ASP A 11 -5.56 -11.07 2.56
N PHE A 12 -6.79 -10.84 2.11
CA PHE A 12 -7.89 -11.77 2.30
C PHE A 12 -7.53 -13.17 1.78
N PRO A 13 -7.92 -14.23 2.49
CA PRO A 13 -7.57 -15.58 2.10
C PRO A 13 -8.25 -15.96 0.79
N LEU A 14 -7.49 -16.16 -0.28
CA LEU A 14 -8.03 -16.73 -1.51
C LEU A 14 -8.27 -18.23 -1.31
N ARG A 15 -9.53 -18.66 -1.45
CA ARG A 15 -9.93 -20.07 -1.37
C ARG A 15 -9.49 -20.74 -0.06
N GLY A 16 -9.58 -20.01 1.05
CA GLY A 16 -9.21 -20.49 2.40
C GLY A 16 -7.70 -20.58 2.66
N LYS A 17 -6.84 -20.10 1.76
CA LYS A 17 -5.39 -20.08 1.96
C LYS A 17 -4.92 -18.67 2.30
N LYS A 18 -4.00 -18.55 3.27
CA LYS A 18 -3.37 -17.27 3.62
C LYS A 18 -2.65 -16.69 2.40
N VAL A 19 -2.90 -15.41 2.10
CA VAL A 19 -2.26 -14.69 0.99
C VAL A 19 -1.34 -13.63 1.57
N PHE A 20 -0.10 -13.60 1.08
CA PHE A 20 0.88 -12.59 1.42
C PHE A 20 1.32 -11.86 0.16
N LEU A 21 1.09 -10.55 0.13
CA LEU A 21 1.51 -9.67 -0.95
C LEU A 21 2.88 -9.08 -0.62
N ASN A 22 3.90 -9.41 -1.42
CA ASN A 22 5.23 -8.81 -1.30
C ASN A 22 5.33 -7.58 -2.22
N ILE A 23 5.12 -6.41 -1.65
CA ILE A 23 5.03 -5.15 -2.37
C ILE A 23 6.41 -4.51 -2.49
N ARG A 24 6.92 -4.41 -3.73
CA ARG A 24 8.18 -3.72 -4.04
C ARG A 24 7.90 -2.37 -4.69
N ARG A 25 8.22 -1.29 -3.99
CA ARG A 25 7.96 0.08 -4.45
C ARG A 25 9.15 0.61 -5.24
N ARG A 26 8.95 1.03 -6.49
CA ARG A 26 10.02 1.61 -7.32
C ARG A 26 10.38 3.03 -6.84
N ARG A 27 11.68 3.31 -6.75
CA ARG A 27 12.24 4.64 -6.50
C ARG A 27 12.44 5.35 -7.84
N TRP A 28 11.88 6.54 -7.98
CA TRP A 28 12.08 7.39 -9.14
C TRP A 28 12.95 8.57 -8.74
N LEU A 29 14.06 8.78 -9.43
CA LEU A 29 14.95 9.92 -9.24
C LEU A 29 14.62 10.99 -10.28
N LEU A 30 14.28 12.18 -9.82
CA LEU A 30 14.14 13.36 -10.66
C LEU A 30 15.52 13.93 -10.96
N LYS A 31 16.05 13.66 -12.16
CA LYS A 31 17.42 14.05 -12.54
C LYS A 31 17.71 15.55 -12.43
N LYS A 32 16.70 16.40 -12.64
CA LYS A 32 16.85 17.87 -12.61
C LYS A 32 17.16 18.43 -11.23
N HIS A 33 16.60 17.83 -10.18
CA HIS A 33 16.76 18.27 -8.78
C HIS A 33 17.49 17.24 -7.92
N ASN A 34 17.86 16.09 -8.49
CA ASN A 34 18.44 14.94 -7.82
C ASN A 34 17.62 14.43 -6.61
N GLU A 35 16.30 14.61 -6.68
CA GLU A 35 15.37 14.25 -5.61
C GLU A 35 14.64 12.94 -5.92
N TYR A 36 14.32 12.17 -4.89
CA TYR A 36 13.49 10.99 -5.04
C TYR A 36 12.00 11.37 -4.98
N ILE A 37 11.28 11.13 -6.06
CA ILE A 37 9.83 11.30 -6.10
C ILE A 37 9.18 10.01 -5.59
N SER A 38 8.24 10.17 -4.67
CA SER A 38 7.31 9.12 -4.27
C SER A 38 5.87 9.64 -4.36
N ARG A 39 4.90 8.75 -4.58
CA ARG A 39 3.49 9.13 -4.61
C ARG A 39 3.10 9.57 -3.19
N ASN A 40 2.83 10.86 -2.99
CA ASN A 40 2.44 11.41 -1.71
C ASN A 40 0.99 11.01 -1.39
N TRP A 41 0.82 10.03 -0.50
CA TRP A 41 -0.49 9.51 -0.09
C TRP A 41 -1.35 10.51 0.70
N ARG A 42 -0.81 11.68 1.05
CA ARG A 42 -1.58 12.79 1.63
C ARG A 42 -2.45 13.51 0.59
N MET A 43 -2.16 13.37 -0.71
CA MET A 43 -2.93 14.01 -1.80
C MET A 43 -4.14 13.20 -2.27
N VAL A 44 -4.32 11.97 -1.78
CA VAL A 44 -5.51 11.17 -2.08
C VAL A 44 -6.64 11.74 -1.23
N ALA A 45 -7.74 12.17 -1.86
CA ALA A 45 -8.86 12.83 -1.21
C ALA A 45 -9.30 12.06 0.04
N GLU A 46 -9.49 12.75 1.16
CA GLU A 46 -9.67 12.17 2.50
C GLU A 46 -10.78 11.09 2.55
N GLY A 47 -11.82 11.21 1.72
CA GLY A 47 -12.94 10.26 1.61
C GLY A 47 -12.72 9.03 0.72
N THR A 48 -11.55 8.86 0.08
CA THR A 48 -11.21 7.62 -0.66
C THR A 48 -10.46 6.59 0.19
N ARG A 49 -10.17 6.92 1.44
CA ARG A 49 -9.70 5.95 2.43
C ARG A 49 -10.92 5.18 2.92
N MET A 50 -10.81 3.85 3.07
CA MET A 50 -11.85 3.10 3.78
C MET A 50 -12.06 3.74 5.16
N THR A 51 -13.31 4.01 5.51
CA THR A 51 -13.64 4.49 6.85
C THR A 51 -13.23 3.43 7.87
N GLN A 52 -12.88 3.88 9.08
CA GLN A 52 -12.50 2.96 10.14
C GLN A 52 -13.62 1.97 10.46
N ASP A 53 -14.87 2.43 10.37
CA ASP A 53 -16.06 1.60 10.57
C ASP A 53 -16.21 0.54 9.47
N PHE A 54 -15.99 0.90 8.20
CA PHE A 54 -16.05 -0.06 7.10
C PHE A 54 -14.92 -1.09 7.17
N ALA A 55 -13.71 -0.66 7.56
CA ALA A 55 -12.59 -1.57 7.80
C ALA A 55 -12.85 -2.50 9.00
N SER A 56 -13.55 -2.02 10.03
CA SER A 56 -13.92 -2.82 11.20
C SER A 56 -15.02 -3.83 10.86
N PHE A 57 -16.04 -3.42 10.10
CA PHE A 57 -17.07 -4.31 9.56
C PHE A 57 -16.46 -5.49 8.77
N LEU A 58 -15.50 -5.21 7.88
CA LEU A 58 -14.82 -6.26 7.11
C LEU A 58 -13.97 -7.20 7.98
N LYS A 59 -13.49 -6.74 9.14
CA LYS A 59 -12.76 -7.57 10.11
C LYS A 59 -13.67 -8.44 10.95
N GLU A 60 -14.89 -8.01 11.25
CA GLU A 60 -15.85 -8.85 12.00
C GLU A 60 -16.38 -10.01 11.14
N LEU A 61 -16.39 -9.86 9.82
CA LEU A 61 -16.81 -10.91 8.88
C LEU A 61 -15.77 -12.03 8.66
N TYR A 62 -14.53 -11.89 9.17
CA TYR A 62 -13.40 -12.79 8.91
C TYR A 62 -12.61 -13.13 10.18
#